data_AF-A0A4Z2C752-F1
#
_entry.id   AF-A0A4Z2C752-F1
#
_cell.length_a   1.000
_cell.length_b   1.000
_cell.length_c   1.000
_cell.angle_alpha   90.00
_cell.angle_beta   90.00
_cell.angle_gamma   90.00
#
_symmetry.space_group_name_H-M   'P 1'
#
loop_
_entity.id
_entity.type
_entity.pdbx_description
1 polymer ?
#
loop_
_entity_poly.entity_id
_entity_poly.type
_entity_poly.pdbx_seq_one_letter_code
_entity_poly.pdbx_strand_id
1 'polypeptide(L)'
;MLGKAELKVALCVTNPQPPGFRFDPPLTKGSTVKNLSAFHLLQSSLIRSHDSLLCCQLLRTLQTIWEKDPTNFFLLEWTVQTMRQLSACVQQKPASVQKLFFSLLEMIVFKLNYIPHETLCALLGVLKQSWTGTLARGVTGIEFEVGALECFDRMIVHSGLLAEVLSDSGSSGTATW
;
A
#
# COMPACT_ATOMS: atom_id res chain seq x y z
N MET A 1 -24.34 -16.12 16.03
CA MET A 1 -23.49 -15.22 16.85
C MET A 1 -22.18 -14.98 16.10
N LEU A 2 -22.15 -14.04 15.14
CA LEU A 2 -20.90 -13.65 14.45
C LEU A 2 -20.38 -12.34 15.06
N GLY A 3 -19.09 -12.30 15.46
CA GLY A 3 -18.42 -11.03 15.78
C GLY A 3 -17.70 -10.93 17.13
N LYS A 4 -17.00 -11.97 17.59
CA LYS A 4 -16.13 -11.87 18.79
C LYS A 4 -14.72 -12.43 18.57
N ALA A 5 -14.04 -11.97 17.52
CA ALA A 5 -12.59 -12.09 17.45
C ALA A 5 -12.00 -10.68 17.33
N GLU A 6 -11.62 -10.11 18.47
CA GLU A 6 -10.76 -8.92 18.48
C GLU A 6 -9.35 -9.39 18.09
N LEU A 7 -8.88 -8.94 16.93
CA LEU A 7 -7.49 -9.09 16.53
C LEU A 7 -6.61 -8.31 17.50
N LYS A 8 -5.87 -9.02 18.35
CA LYS A 8 -4.74 -8.46 19.08
C LYS A 8 -3.48 -8.70 18.24
N VAL A 9 -3.07 -7.71 17.46
CA VAL A 9 -1.81 -7.75 16.71
C VAL A 9 -0.70 -7.31 17.65
N ALA A 10 0.29 -8.18 17.88
CA ALA A 10 1.52 -7.80 18.55
C ALA A 10 2.30 -6.82 17.64
N LEU A 11 2.61 -5.64 18.17
CA LEU A 11 3.39 -4.60 17.50
C LEU A 11 4.79 -5.12 17.19
N CYS A 12 5.09 -5.41 15.93
CA CYS A 12 6.46 -5.54 15.44
C CYS A 12 6.60 -4.74 14.14
N VAL A 13 6.53 -3.40 14.23
CA VAL A 13 7.08 -2.57 13.16
C VAL A 13 8.59 -2.65 13.29
N THR A 14 9.20 -3.56 12.53
CA THR A 14 10.65 -3.81 12.57
C THR A 14 11.44 -2.80 11.72
N ASN A 15 10.80 -2.21 10.72
CA ASN A 15 11.45 -1.29 9.79
C ASN A 15 11.38 0.17 10.31
N PRO A 16 12.40 1.01 10.03
CA PRO A 16 12.43 2.41 10.48
C PRO A 16 11.20 3.20 10.07
N GLN A 17 10.71 4.08 10.95
CA GLN A 17 9.57 4.97 10.70
C GLN A 17 9.96 6.44 10.91
N PRO A 18 9.24 7.40 10.29
CA PRO A 18 9.53 8.82 10.46
C PRO A 18 9.42 9.27 11.92
N PRO A 19 10.15 10.33 12.33
CA PRO A 19 9.94 10.98 13.62
C PRO A 19 8.46 11.36 13.79
N GLY A 20 7.90 11.04 14.95
CA GLY A 20 6.49 11.30 15.25
C GLY A 20 5.51 10.25 14.74
N PHE A 21 5.96 9.15 14.11
CA PHE A 21 5.10 7.98 13.94
C PHE A 21 4.67 7.47 15.30
N ARG A 22 3.35 7.38 15.51
CA ARG A 22 2.76 6.82 16.73
C ARG A 22 1.61 5.93 16.34
N PHE A 23 1.71 4.66 16.73
CA PHE A 23 0.58 3.75 16.74
C PHE A 23 0.29 3.37 18.18
N ASP A 24 -0.55 4.18 18.82
CA ASP A 24 -1.14 3.86 20.12
C ASP A 24 -2.57 3.40 19.84
N PRO A 25 -2.84 2.10 19.65
CA PRO A 25 -4.19 1.63 19.38
C PRO A 25 -5.03 2.01 20.61
N PRO A 26 -5.97 2.97 20.52
CA PRO A 26 -6.83 3.25 21.64
C PRO A 26 -7.63 1.98 21.92
N LEU A 27 -7.90 1.69 23.19
CA LEU A 27 -8.99 0.77 23.55
C LEU A 27 -10.21 1.16 22.71
N THR A 28 -10.58 0.27 21.79
CA THR A 28 -11.26 0.60 20.53
C THR A 28 -12.47 1.52 20.75
N LYS A 29 -12.52 2.68 20.07
CA LYS A 29 -13.68 3.60 20.10
C LYS A 29 -14.90 3.07 19.31
N GLY A 30 -14.96 1.75 19.06
CA GLY A 30 -16.04 1.09 18.30
C GLY A 30 -16.00 1.30 16.78
N SER A 31 -15.09 2.12 16.25
CA SER A 31 -14.94 2.47 14.82
C SER A 31 -14.11 1.49 14.00
N THR A 32 -13.46 0.51 14.65
CA THR A 32 -12.55 -0.41 13.99
C THR A 32 -13.30 -1.45 13.14
N VAL A 33 -12.67 -1.90 12.05
CA VAL A 33 -13.20 -2.98 11.21
C VAL A 33 -13.22 -4.28 11.99
N LYS A 34 -14.41 -4.87 12.14
CA LYS A 34 -14.62 -6.15 12.85
C LYS A 34 -14.93 -7.32 11.92
N ASN A 35 -15.25 -7.05 10.66
CA ASN A 35 -15.62 -8.06 9.68
C ASN A 35 -14.50 -8.23 8.64
N LEU A 36 -13.47 -8.99 9.00
CA LEU A 36 -12.35 -9.29 8.12
C LEU A 36 -12.78 -10.05 6.87
N SER A 37 -13.79 -10.92 6.97
CA SER A 37 -14.29 -11.67 5.81
C SER A 37 -14.86 -10.74 4.74
N ALA A 38 -15.65 -9.75 5.13
CA ALA A 38 -16.14 -8.72 4.20
C ALA A 38 -14.98 -7.91 3.61
N PHE A 39 -13.98 -7.58 4.42
CA PHE A 39 -12.80 -6.86 3.93
C PHE A 39 -11.99 -7.68 2.91
N HIS A 40 -11.79 -8.98 3.16
CA HIS A 40 -11.15 -9.89 2.19
C HIS A 40 -11.93 -10.00 0.88
N LEU A 41 -13.25 -9.94 0.91
CA LEU A 41 -14.06 -9.89 -0.31
C LEU A 41 -13.79 -8.61 -1.11
N LEU A 42 -13.70 -7.45 -0.45
CA LEU A 42 -13.33 -6.20 -1.11
C LEU A 42 -11.93 -6.30 -1.74
N GLN A 43 -10.94 -6.74 -0.95
CA GLN A 43 -9.56 -6.89 -1.37
C GLN A 43 -9.41 -7.85 -2.56
N SER A 44 -9.97 -9.06 -2.46
CA SER A 44 -9.88 -10.06 -3.52
C SER A 44 -10.63 -9.65 -4.79
N SER A 45 -11.73 -8.89 -4.66
CA SER A 45 -12.44 -8.33 -5.82
C SER A 45 -11.60 -7.26 -6.51
N LEU A 46 -10.94 -6.40 -5.75
CA LEU A 46 -10.05 -5.37 -6.28
C LEU A 46 -8.83 -5.99 -6.98
N ILE A 47 -8.22 -7.01 -6.40
CA ILE A 47 -7.05 -7.69 -6.99
C ILE A 47 -7.42 -8.40 -8.29
N ARG A 48 -8.58 -9.06 -8.38
CA ARG A 48 -8.97 -9.86 -9.55
C ARG A 48 -9.64 -9.07 -10.68
N SER A 49 -10.34 -7.99 -10.36
CA SER A 49 -11.08 -7.21 -11.37
C SER A 49 -10.17 -6.36 -12.24
N HIS A 50 -10.54 -6.18 -13.51
CA HIS A 50 -9.93 -5.18 -14.41
C HIS A 50 -10.94 -4.07 -14.79
N ASP A 51 -12.16 -4.14 -14.25
CA ASP A 51 -13.16 -3.11 -14.45
C ASP A 51 -12.75 -1.82 -13.71
N SER A 52 -12.54 -0.76 -14.49
CA SER A 52 -12.04 0.52 -14.00
C SER A 52 -12.96 1.13 -12.94
N LEU A 53 -14.28 1.12 -13.18
CA LEU A 53 -15.25 1.76 -12.29
C LEU A 53 -15.32 1.02 -10.94
N LEU A 54 -15.42 -0.31 -10.99
CA LEU A 54 -15.45 -1.16 -9.81
C LEU A 54 -14.15 -1.04 -9.01
N CYS A 55 -12.99 -1.11 -9.65
CA CYS A 55 -11.71 -0.98 -8.96
C CYS A 55 -11.55 0.41 -8.30
N CYS A 56 -11.92 1.49 -8.99
CA CYS A 56 -11.93 2.83 -8.42
C CYS A 56 -12.85 2.92 -7.19
N GLN A 57 -14.05 2.33 -7.29
CA GLN A 57 -15.02 2.34 -6.20
C GLN A 57 -14.52 1.53 -4.99
N LEU A 58 -13.88 0.40 -5.23
CA LEU A 58 -13.27 -0.41 -4.17
C LEU A 58 -12.13 0.35 -3.49
N LEU A 59 -11.23 1.00 -4.24
CA LEU A 59 -10.15 1.83 -3.67
C LEU A 59 -10.71 2.98 -2.81
N ARG A 60 -11.75 3.69 -3.27
CA ARG A 60 -12.41 4.74 -2.48
C ARG A 60 -13.09 4.20 -1.22
N THR A 61 -13.62 2.98 -1.28
CA THR A 61 -14.20 2.30 -0.12
C THR A 61 -13.10 1.99 0.91
N LEU A 62 -11.94 1.48 0.47
CA LEU A 62 -10.78 1.28 1.34
C LEU A 62 -10.31 2.60 1.97
N GLN A 63 -10.22 3.66 1.17
CA GLN A 63 -9.90 5.00 1.67
C GLN A 63 -10.85 5.43 2.79
N THR A 64 -12.16 5.32 2.56
CA THR A 64 -13.19 5.70 3.53
C THR A 64 -13.05 4.91 4.84
N ILE A 65 -12.73 3.61 4.75
CA ILE A 65 -12.48 2.76 5.93
C ILE A 65 -11.26 3.25 6.72
N TRP A 66 -10.16 3.57 6.03
CA TRP A 66 -8.91 4.04 6.65
C TRP A 66 -9.04 5.45 7.23
N GLU A 67 -9.79 6.33 6.59
CA GLU A 67 -10.01 7.70 7.07
C GLU A 67 -10.97 7.77 8.25
N LYS A 68 -11.89 6.81 8.38
CA LYS A 68 -12.81 6.73 9.51
C LYS A 68 -12.08 6.50 10.84
N ASP A 69 -11.00 5.73 10.81
CA ASP A 69 -10.13 5.48 11.96
C ASP A 69 -8.74 5.05 11.45
N PRO A 70 -7.67 5.81 11.70
CA PRO A 70 -6.30 5.45 11.30
C PRO A 70 -5.91 4.03 11.73
N THR A 71 -6.45 3.54 12.85
CA THR A 71 -6.22 2.18 13.35
C THR A 71 -6.63 1.11 12.34
N ASN A 72 -7.65 1.38 11.52
CA ASN A 72 -8.11 0.45 10.49
C ASN A 72 -7.03 0.15 9.47
N PHE A 73 -6.29 1.17 9.02
CA PHE A 73 -5.22 0.94 8.05
C PHE A 73 -4.19 -0.04 8.62
N PHE A 74 -3.66 0.22 9.81
CA PHE A 74 -2.62 -0.63 10.41
C PHE A 74 -3.13 -2.04 10.72
N LEU A 75 -4.33 -2.16 11.29
CA LEU A 75 -4.95 -3.45 11.58
C LEU A 75 -5.07 -4.31 10.32
N LEU A 76 -5.54 -3.71 9.23
CA LEU A 76 -5.77 -4.40 7.96
C LEU A 76 -4.46 -4.65 7.22
N GLU A 77 -3.54 -3.70 7.22
CA GLU A 77 -2.26 -3.88 6.53
C GLU A 77 -1.42 -4.97 7.20
N TRP A 78 -1.41 -5.07 8.54
CA TRP A 78 -0.71 -6.14 9.24
C TRP A 78 -1.36 -7.51 9.10
N THR A 79 -2.67 -7.58 8.84
CA THR A 79 -3.39 -8.86 8.75
C THR A 79 -3.56 -9.35 7.33
N VAL A 80 -3.75 -8.44 6.39
CA VAL A 80 -4.11 -8.78 5.01
C VAL A 80 -3.22 -8.10 3.97
N GLN A 81 -2.29 -7.21 4.34
CA GLN A 81 -1.27 -6.63 3.45
C GLN A 81 -1.85 -6.08 2.13
N THR A 82 -2.87 -5.25 2.20
CA THR A 82 -3.63 -4.83 1.00
C THR A 82 -2.78 -4.01 0.05
N MET A 83 -2.04 -3.03 0.55
CA MET A 83 -1.22 -2.17 -0.30
C MET A 83 -0.10 -2.97 -0.97
N ARG A 84 0.57 -3.84 -0.21
CA ARG A 84 1.62 -4.72 -0.73
C ARG A 84 1.09 -5.66 -1.83
N GLN A 85 -0.06 -6.27 -1.64
CA GLN A 85 -0.64 -7.16 -2.67
C GLN A 85 -1.03 -6.38 -3.93
N LEU A 86 -1.58 -5.18 -3.79
CA LEU A 86 -1.92 -4.34 -4.94
C LEU A 86 -0.68 -3.86 -5.70
N SER A 87 0.40 -3.49 -5.01
CA SER A 87 1.64 -3.06 -5.68
C SER A 87 2.20 -4.10 -6.66
N ALA A 88 1.96 -5.39 -6.43
CA ALA A 88 2.42 -6.46 -7.32
C ALA A 88 1.63 -6.55 -8.63
N CYS A 89 0.42 -6.00 -8.71
CA CYS A 89 -0.45 -6.09 -9.90
C CYS A 89 -0.96 -4.75 -10.42
N VAL A 90 -0.67 -3.64 -9.75
CA VAL A 90 -1.21 -2.31 -10.08
C VAL A 90 -0.81 -1.84 -11.48
N GLN A 91 0.37 -2.21 -12.00
CA GLN A 91 0.78 -1.90 -13.38
C GLN A 91 -0.22 -2.43 -14.43
N GLN A 92 -0.88 -3.55 -14.14
CA GLN A 92 -1.85 -4.18 -15.05
C GLN A 92 -3.26 -3.57 -14.92
N LYS A 93 -3.47 -2.70 -13.93
CA LYS A 93 -4.76 -2.04 -13.73
C LYS A 93 -4.92 -0.84 -14.68
N PRO A 94 -6.17 -0.41 -14.96
CA PRO A 94 -6.43 0.81 -15.71
C PRO A 94 -5.77 2.05 -15.07
N ALA A 95 -5.42 3.04 -15.90
CA ALA A 95 -4.75 4.28 -15.49
C ALA A 95 -5.41 5.00 -14.29
N SER A 96 -6.74 5.07 -14.29
CA SER A 96 -7.53 5.67 -13.21
C SER A 96 -7.32 4.96 -11.86
N VAL A 97 -7.19 3.63 -11.89
CA VAL A 97 -6.95 2.79 -10.72
C VAL A 97 -5.51 2.98 -10.22
N GLN A 98 -4.54 3.06 -11.13
CA GLN A 98 -3.14 3.35 -10.79
C GLN A 98 -3.01 4.70 -10.08
N LYS A 99 -3.64 5.75 -10.64
CA LYS A 99 -3.66 7.11 -10.04
C LYS A 99 -4.24 7.10 -8.62
N LEU A 100 -5.37 6.41 -8.42
CA LEU A 100 -5.97 6.29 -7.08
C LEU A 100 -5.07 5.49 -6.13
N PHE A 101 -4.43 4.41 -6.60
CA PHE A 101 -3.50 3.64 -5.78
C PHE A 101 -2.33 4.51 -5.26
N PHE A 102 -1.70 5.30 -6.14
CA PHE A 102 -0.62 6.20 -5.71
C PHE A 102 -1.11 7.31 -4.79
N SER A 103 -2.31 7.84 -5.01
CA SER A 103 -2.92 8.80 -4.07
C SER A 103 -3.16 8.19 -2.68
N LEU A 104 -3.55 6.92 -2.60
CA LEU A 104 -3.66 6.21 -1.31
C LEU A 104 -2.31 5.98 -0.65
N LEU A 105 -1.29 5.62 -1.43
CA LEU A 105 0.08 5.45 -0.94
C LEU A 105 0.60 6.75 -0.33
N GLU A 106 0.41 7.88 -1.01
CA GLU A 106 0.76 9.21 -0.49
C GLU A 106 -0.01 9.55 0.78
N MET A 107 -1.31 9.24 0.83
CA MET A 107 -2.11 9.43 2.04
C MET A 107 -1.53 8.64 3.22
N ILE A 108 -1.12 7.39 3.01
CA ILE A 108 -0.50 6.57 4.06
C ILE A 108 0.79 7.22 4.56
N VAL A 109 1.65 7.69 3.66
CA VAL A 109 2.94 8.29 4.03
C VAL A 109 2.75 9.64 4.72
N PHE A 110 1.94 10.53 4.15
CA PHE A 110 1.84 11.92 4.61
C PHE A 110 0.82 12.10 5.73
N LYS A 111 -0.34 11.44 5.65
CA LYS A 111 -1.43 11.61 6.63
C LYS A 111 -1.28 10.67 7.81
N LEU A 112 -0.84 9.43 7.58
CA LEU A 112 -0.62 8.45 8.66
C LEU A 112 0.83 8.44 9.18
N ASN A 113 1.72 9.25 8.59
CA ASN A 113 3.14 9.33 8.92
C ASN A 113 3.81 7.95 8.97
N TYR A 114 3.45 7.06 8.03
CA TYR A 114 3.88 5.66 8.01
C TYR A 114 4.56 5.31 6.69
N ILE A 115 5.71 4.66 6.75
CA ILE A 115 6.43 4.13 5.59
C ILE A 115 5.99 2.67 5.35
N PRO A 116 5.26 2.37 4.27
CA PRO A 116 4.88 1.00 3.91
C PRO A 116 6.01 0.31 3.14
N HIS A 117 7.10 -0.03 3.83
CA HIS A 117 8.35 -0.60 3.26
C HIS A 117 8.09 -1.73 2.24
N GLU A 118 7.29 -2.73 2.61
CA GLU A 118 7.00 -3.87 1.73
C GLU A 118 6.29 -3.47 0.43
N THR A 119 5.44 -2.43 0.49
CA THR A 119 4.75 -1.90 -0.69
C THR A 119 5.73 -1.15 -1.59
N LEU A 120 6.62 -0.33 -0.99
CA LEU A 120 7.63 0.42 -1.74
C LEU A 120 8.63 -0.52 -2.42
N CYS A 121 9.12 -1.54 -1.71
CA CYS A 121 10.00 -2.56 -2.26
C CYS A 121 9.35 -3.32 -3.43
N ALA A 122 8.07 -3.69 -3.31
CA ALA A 122 7.34 -4.34 -4.39
C ALA A 122 7.20 -3.45 -5.63
N LEU A 123 6.87 -2.16 -5.45
CA LEU A 123 6.78 -1.20 -6.56
C LEU A 123 8.12 -0.99 -7.26
N LEU A 124 9.21 -0.86 -6.49
CA LEU A 124 10.57 -0.78 -7.04
C LEU A 124 10.94 -2.03 -7.84
N GLY A 125 10.55 -3.21 -7.35
CA GLY A 125 10.75 -4.47 -8.08
C GLY A 125 10.06 -4.46 -9.44
N VAL A 126 8.79 -4.02 -9.49
CA VAL A 126 8.02 -3.90 -10.73
C VAL A 126 8.66 -2.88 -11.70
N LEU A 127 9.07 -1.72 -11.19
CA LEU A 127 9.77 -0.70 -12.00
C LEU A 127 11.08 -1.21 -12.60
N LYS A 128 11.91 -1.88 -11.78
CA LYS A 128 13.16 -2.51 -12.23
C LYS A 128 12.89 -3.50 -13.37
N GLN A 129 11.90 -4.38 -13.21
CA GLN A 129 11.51 -5.35 -14.24
C GLN A 129 11.01 -4.69 -15.53
N SER A 130 10.32 -3.55 -15.43
CA SER A 130 9.88 -2.78 -16.59
C SER A 130 11.06 -2.18 -17.36
N TRP A 131 12.04 -1.59 -16.65
CA TRP A 131 13.23 -1.00 -17.27
C TRP A 131 14.21 -2.04 -17.85
N THR A 132 14.31 -3.23 -17.26
CA THR A 132 15.12 -4.33 -17.81
C THR A 132 14.44 -5.01 -19.01
N GLY A 133 13.25 -4.55 -19.42
CA GLY A 133 12.49 -5.12 -20.54
C GLY A 133 11.89 -6.50 -20.25
N THR A 134 11.85 -6.91 -18.98
CA THR A 134 11.30 -8.21 -18.56
C THR A 134 9.77 -8.18 -18.52
N LEU A 135 9.16 -7.01 -18.35
CA LEU A 135 7.72 -6.80 -18.46
C LEU A 135 7.34 -6.08 -19.75
N ALA A 136 6.25 -6.52 -20.39
CA ALA A 136 5.76 -5.90 -21.62
C ALA A 136 5.29 -4.46 -21.36
N ARG A 137 5.91 -3.49 -22.04
CA ARG A 137 5.60 -2.06 -21.88
C ARG A 137 4.45 -1.64 -22.80
N GLY A 138 3.23 -1.72 -22.30
CA GLY A 138 2.04 -1.11 -22.91
C GLY A 138 1.83 0.34 -22.47
N VAL A 139 0.82 1.02 -23.03
CA VAL A 139 0.44 2.40 -22.65
C VAL A 139 0.19 2.51 -21.13
N THR A 140 -0.49 1.52 -20.55
CA THR A 140 -0.75 1.45 -19.09
C THR A 140 0.53 1.25 -18.26
N GLY A 141 1.59 0.70 -18.86
CA GLY A 141 2.90 0.56 -18.22
C GLY A 141 3.63 1.90 -18.10
N ILE A 142 3.55 2.75 -19.13
CA ILE A 142 4.14 4.10 -19.10
C ILE A 142 3.43 4.96 -18.05
N GLU A 143 2.09 4.91 -18.01
CA GLU A 143 1.31 5.64 -17.01
C GLU A 143 1.65 5.19 -15.57
N PHE A 144 1.88 3.90 -15.38
CA PHE A 144 2.33 3.35 -14.10
C PHE A 144 3.73 3.86 -13.73
N GLU A 145 4.68 3.78 -14.65
CA GLU A 145 6.07 4.23 -14.43
C GLU A 145 6.12 5.72 -14.04
N VAL A 146 5.43 6.57 -14.80
CA VAL A 146 5.34 8.01 -14.51
C VAL A 146 4.69 8.24 -13.15
N GLY A 147 3.55 7.60 -12.87
CA GLY A 147 2.85 7.74 -11.59
C GLY A 147 3.69 7.27 -10.39
N ALA A 148 4.46 6.19 -10.54
CA ALA A 148 5.34 5.68 -9.50
C ALA A 148 6.51 6.62 -9.21
N LEU A 149 7.17 7.12 -10.26
CA LEU A 149 8.29 8.06 -10.14
C LEU A 149 7.84 9.37 -9.49
N GLU A 150 6.71 9.92 -9.93
CA GLU A 150 6.13 11.12 -9.33
C GLU A 150 5.79 10.92 -7.84
N CYS A 151 5.21 9.76 -7.50
CA CYS A 151 4.89 9.43 -6.11
C CYS A 151 6.17 9.33 -5.25
N PHE A 152 7.21 8.68 -5.77
CA PHE A 152 8.50 8.53 -5.10
C PHE A 152 9.21 9.87 -4.91
N ASP A 153 9.23 10.72 -5.94
CA ASP A 153 9.79 12.07 -5.85
C ASP A 153 9.12 12.89 -4.74
N ARG A 154 7.78 12.94 -4.73
CA ARG A 154 7.01 13.62 -3.67
C ARG A 154 7.33 13.07 -2.28
N MET A 155 7.48 11.76 -2.16
CA MET A 155 7.84 11.10 -0.90
C MET A 155 9.24 11.47 -0.41
N ILE A 156 10.25 11.45 -1.29
CA ILE A 156 11.63 11.82 -0.98
C ILE A 156 11.71 13.29 -0.53
N VAL A 157 11.03 14.18 -1.23
CA VAL A 157 10.99 15.61 -0.89
C VAL A 157 10.40 15.84 0.51
N HIS A 158 9.42 15.02 0.91
CA HIS A 158 8.75 15.17 2.20
C HIS A 158 9.50 14.49 3.37
N SER A 159 10.30 13.45 3.12
CA SER A 159 10.99 12.71 4.18
C SER A 159 12.35 12.18 3.73
N GLY A 160 13.42 12.68 4.34
CA GLY A 160 14.80 12.22 4.08
C GLY A 160 15.01 10.73 4.40
N LEU A 161 14.23 10.15 5.31
CA LEU A 161 14.28 8.71 5.63
C LEU A 161 13.81 7.82 4.48
N LEU A 162 12.96 8.33 3.58
CA LEU A 162 12.52 7.56 2.42
C LEU A 162 13.64 7.41 1.38
N ALA A 163 14.59 8.35 1.31
CA ALA A 163 15.76 8.21 0.46
C ALA A 163 16.62 7.01 0.87
N GLU A 164 16.75 6.72 2.18
CA GLU A 164 17.49 5.57 2.69
C GLU A 164 16.80 4.25 2.32
N VAL A 165 15.47 4.16 2.49
CA VAL A 165 14.67 2.97 2.12
C VAL A 165 14.75 2.66 0.62
N LEU A 166 14.70 3.69 -0.22
CA LEU A 166 14.82 3.54 -1.67
C LEU A 166 16.26 3.19 -2.10
N SER A 167 17.27 3.60 -1.32
CA SER A 167 18.67 3.29 -1.59
C SER A 167 19.04 1.86 -1.19
N ASP A 168 18.55 1.36 -0.06
CA ASP A 168 18.91 0.04 0.48
C ASP A 168 18.27 -1.12 -0.32
N SER A 169 17.06 -0.88 -0.84
CA SER A 169 16.41 -1.77 -1.82
C SER A 169 17.09 -1.77 -3.20
N GLY A 170 18.02 -0.85 -3.45
CA GLY A 170 18.92 -0.85 -4.60
C GLY A 170 20.05 -1.88 -4.50
N SER A 171 20.46 -2.21 -3.27
CA SER A 171 21.65 -3.01 -2.96
C SER A 171 21.37 -4.51 -2.83
N SER A 172 20.11 -4.93 -2.80
CA SER A 172 19.71 -6.35 -2.72
C SER A 172 19.83 -7.05 -4.09
N GLY A 173 21.01 -6.91 -4.70
CA GLY A 173 21.44 -7.60 -5.91
C GLY A 173 22.43 -8.72 -5.61
N THR A 174 22.44 -9.32 -4.41
CA THR A 174 23.11 -10.60 -4.12
C THR A 174 22.64 -11.11 -2.76
N ALA A 175 21.55 -11.86 -2.73
CA ALA A 175 21.30 -12.82 -1.66
C ALA A 175 20.66 -14.05 -2.31
N THR A 176 21.53 -14.94 -2.78
CA THR A 176 21.22 -16.35 -2.96
C THR A 176 20.64 -16.87 -1.64
N TRP A 177 19.48 -17.52 -1.71
CA TRP A 177 19.07 -18.50 -0.69
C TRP A 177 20.06 -19.67 -0.70
#